data_AF-A0A6I4M8L3-F1
#
_entry.id   AF-A0A6I4M8L3-F1
#
_cell.length_a   1.000
_cell.length_b   1.000
_cell.length_c   1.000
_cell.angle_alpha   90.00
_cell.angle_beta   90.00
_cell.angle_gamma   90.00
#
_symmetry.space_group_name_H-M   'P 1'
#
loop_
_entity.id
_entity.type
_entity.pdbx_description
1 polymer ?
#
loop_
_entity_poly.entity_id
_entity_poly.type
_entity_poly.pdbx_seq_one_letter_code
_entity_poly.pdbx_strand_id
1 'polypeptide(L)'
;MTNDSTPTGSQGDRLADRDLAKHRRPRLIPARRPSIPNGLSSRTSQSRFRALLQHRAVHRPQTTKTNDLLIKLFGAPQGAGLVGPGAEGFERAAFVEAIACPAGVAQVVIEYADLYRLFGGAAARDLEEALESRIYSAEALEDAIEHIESRTDPVPIGSAGAKPDQAPTLAWFATPRQDADVVHHTLQAQRKPNLTALISGPWAYGPTHLIEADGPWKPPRRSIELLSRQQAVAKLTQGPAPGA
;
A
#
# COMPACT_ATOMS: atom_id res chain seq x y z
N MET A 1 -1.17 -50.40 -43.13
CA MET A 1 -1.14 -51.58 -42.24
C MET A 1 -1.27 -51.05 -40.82
N THR A 2 -2.53 -50.89 -40.40
CA THR A 2 -3.27 -51.70 -39.39
C THR A 2 -3.05 -51.13 -37.98
N ASN A 3 -4.02 -50.32 -37.51
CA ASN A 3 -5.02 -50.66 -36.46
C ASN A 3 -4.50 -50.10 -35.12
N ASP A 4 -5.25 -49.58 -34.15
CA ASP A 4 -6.63 -49.76 -33.67
C ASP A 4 -6.97 -48.50 -32.84
N SER A 5 -8.13 -47.87 -33.01
CA SER A 5 -9.40 -48.11 -32.30
C SER A 5 -9.47 -47.54 -30.87
N THR A 6 -10.49 -46.70 -30.67
CA THR A 6 -10.91 -45.97 -29.47
C THR A 6 -11.35 -46.89 -28.32
N PRO A 7 -11.62 -46.32 -27.12
CA PRO A 7 -13.03 -46.24 -26.77
C PRO A 7 -13.48 -44.94 -26.08
N THR A 8 -14.55 -44.44 -26.66
CA THR A 8 -15.68 -43.68 -26.10
C THR A 8 -16.18 -44.23 -24.76
N GLY A 9 -16.44 -43.35 -23.80
CA GLY A 9 -17.27 -43.62 -22.63
C GLY A 9 -17.52 -42.29 -21.91
N SER A 10 -18.64 -42.05 -21.24
CA SER A 10 -19.93 -42.72 -21.16
C SER A 10 -20.87 -41.64 -20.67
N GLN A 11 -21.97 -41.48 -21.38
CA GLN A 11 -23.10 -40.63 -21.07
C GLN A 11 -23.72 -41.07 -19.74
N GLY A 12 -23.83 -40.13 -18.79
CA GLY A 12 -24.44 -40.33 -17.48
C GLY A 12 -25.58 -39.33 -17.27
N ASP A 13 -26.71 -39.60 -17.90
CA ASP A 13 -28.01 -39.01 -17.56
C ASP A 13 -28.38 -39.43 -16.13
N ARG A 14 -28.54 -38.45 -15.23
CA ARG A 14 -29.32 -38.63 -14.00
C ARG A 14 -30.20 -37.40 -13.78
N LEU A 15 -31.39 -37.49 -14.37
CA LEU A 15 -32.62 -36.87 -13.90
C LEU A 15 -32.82 -37.21 -12.41
N ALA A 16 -32.73 -36.20 -11.56
CA ALA A 16 -33.28 -36.23 -10.21
C ALA A 16 -34.31 -35.11 -10.11
N ASP A 17 -35.53 -35.50 -10.47
CA ASP A 17 -36.76 -34.81 -10.14
C ASP A 17 -36.94 -34.89 -8.61
N ARG A 18 -36.96 -33.75 -7.92
CA ARG A 18 -37.29 -33.68 -6.49
C ARG A 18 -38.07 -32.41 -6.16
N ASP A 19 -39.37 -32.62 -6.22
CA ASP A 19 -40.38 -32.21 -5.25
C ASP A 19 -40.43 -30.76 -4.74
N LEU A 20 -41.50 -30.13 -5.22
CA LEU A 20 -42.22 -28.97 -4.74
C LEU A 20 -42.49 -28.95 -3.22
N ALA A 21 -41.70 -28.19 -2.48
CA ALA A 21 -42.13 -27.62 -1.20
C ALA A 21 -42.70 -26.20 -1.44
N LYS A 22 -44.03 -26.11 -1.53
CA LYS A 22 -44.79 -24.85 -1.57
C LYS A 22 -44.64 -24.10 -0.24
N HIS A 23 -43.64 -23.23 -0.13
CA HIS A 23 -43.63 -22.22 0.92
C HIS A 23 -44.64 -21.10 0.61
N ARG A 24 -45.74 -21.12 1.37
CA ARG A 24 -46.73 -20.03 1.46
C ARG A 24 -46.00 -18.73 1.81
N ARG A 25 -46.07 -17.75 0.91
CA ARG A 25 -45.64 -16.38 1.16
C ARG A 25 -46.57 -15.73 2.21
N PRO A 26 -46.05 -15.12 3.29
CA PRO A 26 -46.83 -14.19 4.09
C PRO A 26 -47.22 -12.97 3.25
N ARG A 27 -48.51 -12.62 3.26
CA ARG A 27 -49.03 -11.38 2.68
C ARG A 27 -48.44 -10.20 3.44
N LEU A 28 -47.47 -9.52 2.83
CA LEU A 28 -47.01 -8.20 3.27
C LEU A 28 -48.11 -7.18 2.94
N ILE A 29 -48.60 -6.54 4.00
CA ILE A 29 -49.49 -5.37 3.96
C ILE A 29 -48.70 -4.22 3.30
N PRO A 30 -49.24 -3.52 2.29
CA PRO A 30 -48.56 -2.39 1.68
C PRO A 30 -48.58 -1.21 2.65
N ALA A 31 -47.44 -0.94 3.28
CA ALA A 31 -47.21 0.32 3.97
C ALA A 31 -47.15 1.46 2.94
N ARG A 32 -47.97 2.48 3.20
CA ARG A 32 -48.03 3.78 2.51
C ARG A 32 -46.61 4.30 2.22
N ARG A 33 -46.30 4.52 0.93
CA ARG A 33 -45.10 5.24 0.48
C ARG A 33 -45.21 6.71 0.88
N PRO A 34 -44.26 7.28 1.64
CA PRO A 34 -43.97 8.69 1.56
C PRO A 34 -43.24 8.97 0.23
N SER A 35 -43.78 9.92 -0.52
CA SER A 35 -43.19 10.50 -1.72
C SER A 35 -41.85 11.16 -1.41
N ILE A 36 -40.75 10.57 -1.90
CA ILE A 36 -39.41 11.15 -1.86
C ILE A 36 -39.22 12.01 -3.12
N PRO A 37 -38.77 13.26 -3.00
CA PRO A 37 -38.49 14.12 -4.16
C PRO A 37 -37.33 13.57 -4.99
N ASN A 38 -37.54 13.55 -6.30
CA ASN A 38 -36.50 13.36 -7.30
C ASN A 38 -35.47 14.50 -7.24
N GLY A 39 -34.20 14.11 -7.41
CA GLY A 39 -33.13 15.00 -7.84
C GLY A 39 -32.06 15.18 -6.79
N LEU A 40 -30.86 14.66 -7.06
CA LEU A 40 -29.59 15.35 -6.84
C LEU A 40 -28.46 14.55 -7.50
N SER A 41 -28.06 15.07 -8.66
CA SER A 41 -26.77 14.97 -9.36
C SER A 41 -25.61 14.27 -8.67
N SER A 42 -25.07 13.23 -9.32
CA SER A 42 -23.76 12.63 -9.05
C SER A 42 -22.58 13.48 -9.58
N ARG A 43 -22.59 14.79 -9.34
CA ARG A 43 -21.55 15.75 -9.82
C ARG A 43 -21.09 16.68 -8.69
N THR A 44 -20.53 16.17 -7.60
CA THR A 44 -19.86 17.04 -6.59
C THR A 44 -18.72 16.39 -5.80
N SER A 45 -18.41 15.10 -6.00
CA SER A 45 -17.37 14.43 -5.19
C SER A 45 -15.94 14.93 -5.44
N GLN A 46 -15.65 15.56 -6.58
CA GLN A 46 -14.32 16.13 -6.87
C GLN A 46 -14.06 17.46 -6.15
N SER A 47 -15.10 18.21 -5.80
CA SER A 47 -14.96 19.56 -5.22
C SER A 47 -14.55 19.53 -3.75
N ARG A 48 -14.93 18.47 -3.01
CA ARG A 48 -14.60 18.31 -1.58
C ARG A 48 -13.15 17.87 -1.36
N PHE A 49 -12.57 17.09 -2.28
CA PHE A 49 -11.16 16.69 -2.22
C PHE A 49 -10.19 17.89 -2.29
N ARG A 50 -10.54 18.95 -3.02
CA ARG A 50 -9.70 20.17 -3.09
C ARG A 50 -9.67 20.97 -1.79
N ALA A 51 -10.72 20.91 -0.97
CA ALA A 51 -10.80 21.67 0.28
C ALA A 51 -9.90 21.09 1.38
N LEU A 52 -9.65 19.78 1.37
CA LEU A 52 -8.82 19.11 2.39
C LEU A 52 -7.30 19.25 2.14
N LEU A 53 -6.88 19.63 0.93
CA LEU A 53 -5.47 19.80 0.58
C LEU A 53 -4.85 21.14 1.07
N GLN A 54 -5.61 21.97 1.79
CA GLN A 54 -5.19 23.33 2.18
C GLN A 54 -4.72 23.48 3.63
N HIS A 55 -4.80 22.46 4.48
CA HIS A 55 -4.22 22.51 5.83
C HIS A 55 -2.71 22.29 5.78
N ARG A 56 -2.02 23.36 5.41
CA ARG A 56 -0.57 23.42 5.19
C ARG A 56 0.15 23.54 6.53
N ALA A 57 0.72 22.44 7.02
CA ALA A 57 1.78 22.50 8.01
C ALA A 57 2.97 23.26 7.39
N VAL A 58 3.43 24.31 8.08
CA VAL A 58 4.62 25.08 7.70
C VAL A 58 5.85 24.24 8.05
N HIS A 59 6.17 23.27 7.19
CA HIS A 59 7.45 22.57 7.27
C HIS A 59 8.56 23.48 6.75
N ARG A 60 9.50 23.79 7.64
CA ARG A 60 10.77 24.46 7.34
C ARG A 60 11.49 23.69 6.22
N PRO A 61 11.92 24.35 5.13
CA PRO A 61 12.62 23.67 4.05
C PRO A 61 13.97 23.17 4.57
N GLN A 62 14.07 21.87 4.85
CA GLN A 62 15.37 21.22 4.98
C GLN A 62 16.04 21.25 3.60
N THR A 63 17.30 21.67 3.56
CA THR A 63 18.13 21.62 2.36
C THR A 63 18.41 20.15 2.04
N THR A 64 17.52 19.53 1.28
CA THR A 64 17.63 18.12 0.87
C THR A 64 18.84 17.97 -0.05
N LYS A 65 19.70 16.99 0.27
CA LYS A 65 20.80 16.60 -0.63
C LYS A 65 20.16 15.89 -1.81
N THR A 66 20.77 15.99 -2.99
CA THR A 66 20.22 15.51 -4.27
C THR A 66 19.88 14.00 -4.30
N ASN A 67 20.32 13.22 -3.30
CA ASN A 67 20.16 11.76 -3.22
C ASN A 67 19.18 11.31 -2.11
N ASP A 68 18.29 12.18 -1.63
CA ASP A 68 17.31 11.77 -0.63
C ASP A 68 16.25 10.83 -1.24
N LEU A 69 16.04 9.68 -0.61
CA LEU A 69 15.08 8.66 -1.03
C LEU A 69 13.67 9.23 -1.18
N LEU A 70 12.89 8.72 -2.14
CA LEU A 70 11.52 9.17 -2.41
C LEU A 70 10.65 9.08 -1.15
N ILE A 71 10.80 8.00 -0.38
CA ILE A 71 10.09 7.85 0.89
C ILE A 71 10.47 8.91 1.92
N LYS A 72 11.70 9.43 1.92
CA LYS A 72 12.12 10.53 2.81
C LYS A 72 11.67 11.89 2.28
N LEU A 73 11.56 12.05 0.97
CA LEU A 73 11.13 13.29 0.32
C LEU A 73 9.62 13.52 0.45
N PHE A 74 8.83 12.45 0.38
CA PHE A 74 7.37 12.52 0.35
C PHE A 74 6.71 11.90 1.57
N GLY A 75 7.36 10.96 2.25
CA GLY A 75 6.86 10.40 3.49
C GLY A 75 7.09 11.34 4.66
N ALA A 76 6.46 10.99 5.79
CA ALA A 76 6.66 11.69 7.05
C ALA A 76 6.58 10.69 8.21
N PRO A 77 7.16 11.02 9.38
CA PRO A 77 6.98 10.21 10.58
C PRO A 77 5.50 10.02 10.96
N GLN A 78 4.66 11.04 10.74
CA GLN A 78 3.21 10.99 10.92
C GLN A 78 2.45 10.39 9.72
N GLY A 79 3.16 9.90 8.71
CA GLY A 79 2.61 9.41 7.46
C GLY A 79 2.28 10.51 6.46
N ALA A 80 2.32 10.15 5.17
CA ALA A 80 1.93 11.03 4.08
C ALA A 80 1.12 10.28 3.02
N GLY A 81 -0.03 10.85 2.64
CA GLY A 81 -0.93 10.30 1.64
C GLY A 81 -0.44 10.51 0.21
N LEU A 82 -0.77 9.57 -0.68
CA LEU A 82 -0.53 9.64 -2.12
C LEU A 82 -1.85 9.49 -2.86
N VAL A 83 -2.22 10.48 -3.67
CA VAL A 83 -3.46 10.45 -4.47
C VAL A 83 -3.18 10.82 -5.92
N GLY A 84 -4.05 10.40 -6.84
CA GLY A 84 -3.98 10.75 -8.25
C GLY A 84 -3.57 9.59 -9.17
N PRO A 85 -3.64 9.80 -10.49
CA PRO A 85 -3.45 8.73 -11.48
C PRO A 85 -2.03 8.14 -11.51
N GLY A 86 -1.01 8.87 -11.05
CA GLY A 86 0.36 8.37 -10.97
C GLY A 86 0.74 7.76 -9.61
N ALA A 87 -0.15 7.77 -8.62
CA ALA A 87 0.17 7.40 -7.24
C ALA A 87 0.76 5.99 -7.12
N GLU A 88 0.15 4.99 -7.76
CA GLU A 88 0.70 3.62 -7.72
C GLU A 88 2.06 3.50 -8.42
N GLY A 89 2.28 4.25 -9.50
CA GLY A 89 3.57 4.25 -10.20
C GLY A 89 4.67 4.89 -9.35
N PHE A 90 4.30 5.91 -8.57
CA PHE A 90 5.16 6.53 -7.58
C PHE A 90 5.45 5.59 -6.41
N GLU A 91 4.43 4.91 -5.87
CA GLU A 91 4.60 3.93 -4.78
C GLU A 91 5.59 2.83 -5.20
N ARG A 92 5.46 2.29 -6.41
CA ARG A 92 6.43 1.35 -6.98
C ARG A 92 7.83 1.95 -7.06
N ALA A 93 7.97 3.18 -7.53
CA ALA A 93 9.26 3.87 -7.60
C ALA A 93 9.90 4.04 -6.21
N ALA A 94 9.12 4.48 -5.22
CA ALA A 94 9.58 4.68 -3.85
C ALA A 94 9.96 3.35 -3.18
N PHE A 95 9.18 2.29 -3.42
CA PHE A 95 9.48 0.94 -2.95
C PHE A 95 10.80 0.43 -3.55
N VAL A 96 10.96 0.52 -4.87
CA VAL A 96 12.19 0.12 -5.56
C VAL A 96 13.40 0.87 -5.01
N GLU A 97 13.30 2.18 -4.80
CA GLU A 97 14.41 2.97 -4.27
C GLU A 97 14.75 2.61 -2.81
N ALA A 98 13.73 2.35 -1.99
CA ALA A 98 13.90 1.92 -0.60
C ALA A 98 14.63 0.56 -0.51
N ILE A 99 14.32 -0.37 -1.41
CA ILE A 99 15.01 -1.66 -1.49
C ILE A 99 16.43 -1.50 -2.06
N ALA A 100 16.57 -0.81 -3.18
CA ALA A 100 17.81 -0.70 -3.94
C ALA A 100 18.89 0.17 -3.28
N CYS A 101 18.53 1.05 -2.32
CA CYS A 101 19.49 1.87 -1.58
C CYS A 101 19.76 1.29 -0.18
N PRO A 102 20.90 0.60 0.05
CA PRO A 102 21.19 -0.06 1.32
C PRO A 102 21.44 0.92 2.46
N ALA A 103 21.92 2.12 2.15
CA ALA A 103 22.32 3.13 3.13
C ALA A 103 21.16 3.92 3.75
N GLY A 104 19.95 3.86 3.17
CA GLY A 104 18.88 4.81 3.50
C GLY A 104 17.64 4.22 4.18
N VAL A 105 17.32 2.95 3.92
CA VAL A 105 16.22 2.19 4.53
C VAL A 105 16.77 0.82 4.87
N ALA A 106 16.57 0.38 6.10
CA ALA A 106 17.01 -0.92 6.57
C ALA A 106 16.04 -2.03 6.15
N GLN A 107 14.74 -1.78 6.30
CA GLN A 107 13.67 -2.71 5.98
C GLN A 107 12.41 -1.96 5.53
N VAL A 108 11.70 -2.55 4.58
CA VAL A 108 10.38 -2.12 4.11
C VAL A 108 9.31 -3.00 4.77
N VAL A 109 8.30 -2.39 5.36
CA VAL A 109 7.12 -3.05 5.93
C VAL A 109 5.94 -2.78 5.00
N ILE A 110 5.20 -3.81 4.62
CA ILE A 110 4.03 -3.71 3.74
C ILE A 110 3.08 -4.88 3.99
N GLU A 111 1.78 -4.68 3.82
CA GLU A 111 0.82 -5.80 3.83
C GLU A 111 0.91 -6.59 2.51
N TYR A 112 0.75 -7.91 2.58
CA TYR A 112 0.82 -8.81 1.41
C TYR A 112 -0.19 -8.42 0.32
N ALA A 113 -1.39 -7.96 0.73
CA ALA A 113 -2.40 -7.47 -0.20
C ALA A 113 -1.91 -6.25 -1.02
N ASP A 114 -1.15 -5.36 -0.39
CA ASP A 114 -0.58 -4.19 -1.04
C ASP A 114 0.64 -4.54 -1.90
N LEU A 115 1.48 -5.46 -1.44
CA LEU A 115 2.56 -6.01 -2.24
C LEU A 115 2.00 -6.65 -3.53
N TYR A 116 0.94 -7.45 -3.40
CA TYR A 116 0.22 -8.05 -4.52
C TYR A 116 -0.39 -6.99 -5.45
N ARG A 117 -1.00 -5.94 -4.90
CA ARG A 117 -1.56 -4.82 -5.69
C ARG A 117 -0.48 -4.15 -6.54
N LEU A 118 0.66 -3.83 -5.94
CA LEU A 118 1.76 -3.12 -6.59
C LEU A 118 2.43 -3.96 -7.67
N PHE A 119 2.77 -5.23 -7.37
CA PHE A 119 3.66 -6.04 -8.20
C PHE A 119 2.98 -7.20 -8.95
N GLY A 120 1.76 -7.58 -8.56
CA GLY A 120 1.04 -8.73 -9.10
C GLY A 120 1.49 -10.05 -8.48
N GLY A 121 0.65 -11.10 -8.60
CA GLY A 121 0.73 -12.27 -7.74
C GLY A 121 2.00 -13.11 -7.78
N ALA A 122 2.44 -13.56 -8.96
CA ALA A 122 3.66 -14.35 -9.06
C ALA A 122 4.89 -13.54 -8.62
N ALA A 123 5.01 -12.31 -9.13
CA ALA A 123 6.12 -11.42 -8.82
C ALA A 123 6.17 -11.02 -7.34
N ALA A 124 5.04 -10.82 -6.67
CA ALA A 124 5.02 -10.48 -5.24
C ALA A 124 5.66 -11.58 -4.39
N ARG A 125 5.34 -12.85 -4.67
CA ARG A 125 5.92 -14.01 -3.97
C ARG A 125 7.42 -14.15 -4.26
N ASP A 126 7.81 -14.07 -5.52
CA ASP A 126 9.21 -14.17 -5.92
C ASP A 126 10.05 -13.04 -5.28
N LEU A 127 9.48 -11.83 -5.16
CA LEU A 127 10.13 -10.69 -4.50
C LEU A 127 10.26 -10.88 -3.00
N GLU A 128 9.24 -11.42 -2.33
CA GLU A 128 9.26 -11.71 -0.91
C GLU A 128 10.37 -12.71 -0.55
N GLU A 129 10.48 -13.80 -1.32
CA GLU A 129 11.53 -14.81 -1.15
C GLU A 129 12.93 -14.23 -1.45
N ALA A 130 13.08 -13.49 -2.56
CA ALA A 130 14.37 -12.94 -2.95
C ALA A 130 14.89 -11.82 -2.03
N LEU A 131 14.00 -11.13 -1.31
CA LEU A 131 14.30 -9.94 -0.52
C LEU A 131 13.87 -10.08 0.94
N GLU A 132 13.76 -11.30 1.48
CA GLU A 132 13.26 -11.61 2.82
C GLU A 132 13.94 -10.79 3.94
N SER A 133 15.24 -10.49 3.81
CA SER A 133 15.97 -9.66 4.78
C SER A 133 15.65 -8.16 4.71
N ARG A 134 15.02 -7.70 3.63
CA ARG A 134 14.77 -6.29 3.30
C ARG A 134 13.28 -5.95 3.26
N ILE A 135 12.41 -6.93 3.07
CA ILE A 135 10.95 -6.79 3.08
C ILE A 135 10.40 -7.60 4.23
N TYR A 136 9.56 -6.98 5.05
CA TYR A 136 8.61 -7.67 5.91
C TYR A 136 7.22 -7.51 5.30
N SER A 137 6.66 -8.63 4.88
CA SER A 137 5.32 -8.73 4.30
C SER A 137 4.38 -9.28 5.38
N ALA A 138 3.40 -8.47 5.76
CA ALA A 138 2.43 -8.81 6.80
C ALA A 138 1.14 -9.38 6.18
N GLU A 139 0.54 -10.40 6.80
CA GLU A 139 -0.77 -10.89 6.33
C GLU A 139 -1.89 -9.90 6.65
N ALA A 140 -1.81 -9.25 7.82
CA ALA A 140 -2.74 -8.25 8.28
C ALA A 140 -2.05 -6.97 8.77
N LEU A 141 -2.85 -5.91 8.98
CA LEU A 141 -2.38 -4.64 9.50
C LEU A 141 -1.80 -4.79 10.92
N GLU A 142 -2.42 -5.63 11.75
CA GLU A 142 -2.00 -5.90 13.12
C GLU A 142 -0.59 -6.48 13.17
N ASP A 143 -0.26 -7.42 12.28
CA ASP A 143 1.08 -8.02 12.19
C ASP A 143 2.13 -6.98 11.77
N ALA A 144 1.78 -6.08 10.85
CA ALA A 144 2.64 -4.98 10.45
C ALA A 144 2.93 -4.03 11.62
N ILE A 145 1.91 -3.72 12.43
CA ILE A 145 2.04 -2.86 13.61
C ILE A 145 2.91 -3.54 14.66
N GLU A 146 2.64 -4.80 15.00
CA GLU A 146 3.42 -5.56 15.99
C GLU A 146 4.90 -5.62 15.58
N HIS A 147 5.17 -5.89 14.29
CA HIS A 147 6.53 -5.89 13.77
C HIS A 147 7.20 -4.52 13.87
N ILE A 148 6.50 -3.44 13.53
CA ILE A 148 7.02 -2.07 13.66
C ILE A 148 7.37 -1.76 15.11
N GLU A 149 6.45 -2.01 16.04
CA GLU A 149 6.64 -1.77 17.47
C GLU A 149 7.84 -2.56 18.02
N SER A 150 7.96 -3.85 17.67
CA SER A 150 9.09 -4.69 18.08
C SER A 150 10.46 -4.18 17.62
N ARG A 151 10.49 -3.45 16.49
CA ARG A 151 11.72 -2.93 15.87
C ARG A 151 12.08 -1.51 16.31
N THR A 152 11.10 -0.75 16.78
CA THR A 152 11.29 0.64 17.22
C THR A 152 11.36 0.77 18.73
N ASP A 153 10.90 -0.24 19.47
CA ASP A 153 10.98 -0.26 20.91
C ASP A 153 12.45 -0.19 21.40
N PRO A 154 12.73 0.63 22.43
CA PRO A 154 14.07 0.77 22.94
C PRO A 154 14.52 -0.54 23.59
N VAL A 155 15.63 -1.10 23.07
CA VAL A 155 16.40 -2.14 23.79
C VAL A 155 16.63 -1.65 25.23
N PRO A 156 16.35 -2.48 26.25
CA PRO A 156 16.44 -2.06 27.65
C PRO A 156 17.77 -1.39 27.98
N ILE A 157 17.67 -0.32 28.78
CA ILE A 157 18.79 0.46 29.32
C ILE A 157 19.70 -0.52 30.09
N GLY A 158 20.79 -0.93 29.45
CA GLY A 158 21.65 -2.03 29.93
C GLY A 158 22.57 -2.56 28.83
N SER A 159 22.20 -2.40 27.56
CA SER A 159 23.09 -2.63 26.43
C SER A 159 24.04 -1.44 26.23
N ALA A 160 25.08 -1.37 27.07
CA ALA A 160 26.15 -0.39 26.98
C ALA A 160 26.96 -0.61 25.69
N GLY A 161 26.61 0.06 24.59
CA GLY A 161 27.44 0.05 23.39
C GLY A 161 26.80 0.56 22.10
N ALA A 162 25.47 0.54 21.97
CA ALA A 162 24.81 1.02 20.76
C ALA A 162 24.68 2.55 20.79
N LYS A 163 25.33 3.25 19.85
CA LYS A 163 25.15 4.69 19.66
C LYS A 163 23.65 4.97 19.35
N PRO A 164 23.01 5.96 20.01
CA PRO A 164 21.59 6.28 19.82
C PRO A 164 21.18 6.59 18.37
N ASP A 165 22.15 6.96 17.52
CA ASP A 165 21.96 7.49 16.17
C ASP A 165 21.89 6.43 15.05
N GLN A 166 21.95 5.13 15.38
CA GLN A 166 22.01 4.04 14.40
C GLN A 166 20.76 3.15 14.37
N ALA A 167 19.60 3.64 14.83
CA ALA A 167 18.38 2.87 14.70
C ALA A 167 18.07 2.62 13.20
N PRO A 168 17.81 1.37 12.78
CA PRO A 168 17.48 1.07 11.39
C PRO A 168 16.28 1.91 10.95
N THR A 169 16.39 2.56 9.80
CA THR A 169 15.27 3.33 9.22
C THR A 169 14.28 2.36 8.59
N LEU A 170 13.03 2.37 9.07
CA LEU A 170 11.93 1.60 8.54
C LEU A 170 11.12 2.44 7.55
N ALA A 171 10.75 1.82 6.44
CA ALA A 171 9.83 2.35 5.45
C ALA A 171 8.52 1.57 5.53
N TRP A 172 7.40 2.22 5.85
CA TRP A 172 6.10 1.57 5.89
C TRP A 172 5.20 2.03 4.74
N PHE A 173 4.73 1.09 3.95
CA PHE A 173 3.72 1.31 2.91
C PHE A 173 2.40 0.71 3.41
N ALA A 174 1.35 1.52 3.49
CA ALA A 174 0.08 1.09 4.05
C ALA A 174 -1.13 1.62 3.26
N THR A 175 -2.18 0.80 3.19
CA THR A 175 -3.52 1.20 2.73
C THR A 175 -4.53 1.02 3.87
N PRO A 176 -4.57 1.96 4.84
CA PRO A 176 -5.29 1.77 6.12
C PRO A 176 -6.80 1.60 6.00
N ARG A 177 -7.43 2.02 4.89
CA ARG A 177 -8.89 1.96 4.68
C ARG A 177 -9.67 2.56 5.86
N GLN A 178 -10.34 1.73 6.66
CA GLN A 178 -11.17 2.13 7.80
C GLN A 178 -10.35 2.30 9.10
N ASP A 179 -9.12 1.78 9.13
CA ASP A 179 -8.24 1.68 10.31
C ASP A 179 -7.15 2.78 10.27
N ALA A 180 -7.47 3.92 9.65
CA ALA A 180 -6.54 5.05 9.50
C ALA A 180 -6.16 5.69 10.85
N ASP A 181 -7.07 5.64 11.82
CA ASP A 181 -6.84 6.08 13.19
C ASP A 181 -5.85 5.16 13.92
N VAL A 182 -5.95 3.84 13.71
CA VAL A 182 -5.00 2.86 14.25
C VAL A 182 -3.61 3.11 13.71
N VAL A 183 -3.46 3.22 12.37
CA VAL A 183 -2.17 3.55 11.75
C VAL A 183 -1.62 4.87 12.29
N HIS A 184 -2.47 5.90 12.41
CA HIS A 184 -2.03 7.18 12.95
C HIS A 184 -1.53 7.06 14.39
N HIS A 185 -2.24 6.31 15.23
CA HIS A 185 -1.85 6.10 16.61
C HIS A 185 -0.53 5.34 16.70
N THR A 186 -0.34 4.29 15.91
CA THR A 186 0.96 3.57 15.81
C THR A 186 2.08 4.51 15.42
N LEU A 187 1.88 5.37 14.42
CA LEU A 187 2.87 6.37 13.99
C LEU A 187 3.18 7.41 15.08
N GLN A 188 2.18 7.85 15.83
CA GLN A 188 2.36 8.79 16.95
C GLN A 188 3.07 8.17 18.16
N ALA A 189 2.85 6.88 18.41
CA ALA A 189 3.47 6.16 19.52
C ALA A 189 4.99 6.02 19.34
N GLN A 190 5.51 6.19 18.11
CA GLN A 190 6.92 6.08 17.81
C GLN A 190 7.74 7.19 18.47
N ARG A 191 8.62 6.81 19.40
CA ARG A 191 9.51 7.75 20.11
C ARG A 191 10.69 8.23 19.27
N LYS A 192 11.05 7.47 18.23
CA LYS A 192 12.21 7.75 17.37
C LYS A 192 11.74 8.09 15.96
N PRO A 193 12.40 9.05 15.28
CA PRO A 193 12.05 9.45 13.91
C PRO A 193 12.60 8.46 12.86
N ASN A 194 12.79 7.18 13.21
CA ASN A 194 13.35 6.18 12.30
C ASN A 194 12.28 5.44 11.50
N LEU A 195 11.00 5.78 11.64
CA LEU A 195 9.91 5.28 10.81
C LEU A 195 9.45 6.38 9.86
N THR A 196 9.31 6.03 8.58
CA THR A 196 8.70 6.91 7.58
C THR A 196 7.61 6.13 6.86
N ALA A 197 6.39 6.69 6.81
CA ALA A 197 5.24 6.03 6.22
C ALA A 197 4.73 6.75 4.97
N LEU A 198 4.41 5.95 3.94
CA LEU A 198 3.66 6.35 2.76
C LEU A 198 2.31 5.64 2.76
N ILE A 199 1.25 6.43 2.65
CA ILE A 199 -0.13 5.98 2.75
C ILE A 199 -0.77 6.04 1.37
N SER A 200 -1.26 4.91 0.88
CA SER A 200 -1.99 4.84 -0.38
C SER A 200 -3.37 5.47 -0.22
N GLY A 201 -3.60 6.59 -0.92
CA GLY A 201 -4.83 7.36 -0.84
C GLY A 201 -4.75 8.61 0.03
N PRO A 202 -5.89 9.26 0.31
CA PRO A 202 -5.92 10.45 1.15
C PRO A 202 -5.52 10.13 2.60
N TRP A 203 -4.74 11.02 3.20
CA TRP A 203 -4.31 10.89 4.60
C TRP A 203 -4.83 12.06 5.44
N ALA A 204 -5.70 11.76 6.41
CA ALA A 204 -6.36 12.77 7.23
C ALA A 204 -5.45 13.39 8.31
N TYR A 205 -4.37 12.70 8.65
CA TYR A 205 -3.51 13.04 9.79
C TYR A 205 -2.15 13.64 9.40
N GLY A 206 -1.97 13.97 8.12
CA GLY A 206 -0.71 14.46 7.59
C GLY A 206 -0.83 15.03 6.18
N PRO A 207 0.30 15.35 5.53
CA PRO A 207 0.27 15.83 4.16
C PRO A 207 -0.29 14.76 3.21
N THR A 208 -1.00 15.20 2.17
CA THR A 208 -1.40 14.34 1.06
C THR A 208 -0.85 14.94 -0.24
N HIS A 209 -0.09 14.16 -0.98
CA HIS A 209 0.56 14.56 -2.21
C HIS A 209 -0.24 14.08 -3.42
N LEU A 210 -0.49 15.01 -4.35
CA LEU A 210 -1.10 14.71 -5.65
C LEU A 210 0.01 14.29 -6.63
N ILE A 211 -0.12 13.07 -7.13
CA ILE A 211 0.74 12.46 -8.15
C ILE A 211 -0.08 12.31 -9.43
N GLU A 212 0.19 13.18 -10.38
CA GLU A 212 -0.36 13.12 -11.73
C GLU A 212 0.30 12.01 -12.55
N ALA A 213 -0.21 11.75 -13.75
CA ALA A 213 0.26 10.64 -14.59
C ALA A 213 1.74 10.79 -15.03
N ASP A 214 2.27 12.01 -14.99
CA ASP A 214 3.63 12.39 -15.34
C ASP A 214 4.53 12.65 -14.11
N GLY A 215 3.96 12.64 -12.90
CA GLY A 215 4.73 12.81 -11.66
C GLY A 215 4.02 13.63 -10.58
N PRO A 216 4.72 13.94 -9.48
CA PRO A 216 4.19 14.78 -8.42
C PRO A 216 3.92 16.20 -8.91
N TRP A 217 2.75 16.75 -8.55
CA TRP A 217 2.35 18.11 -8.97
C TRP A 217 3.32 19.20 -8.52
N LYS A 218 3.97 19.01 -7.36
CA LYS A 218 5.10 19.84 -6.92
C LYS A 218 6.36 18.98 -6.98
N PRO A 219 7.04 18.95 -8.14
CA PRO A 219 8.18 18.08 -8.32
C PRO A 219 9.32 18.51 -7.39
N PRO A 220 10.06 17.56 -6.80
CA PRO A 220 11.32 17.87 -6.15
C PRO A 220 12.33 18.31 -7.21
N ARG A 221 13.52 18.74 -6.77
CA ARG A 221 14.58 19.18 -7.69
C ARG A 221 15.10 18.07 -8.62
N ARG A 222 14.78 16.81 -8.35
CA ARG A 222 15.14 15.66 -9.18
C ARG A 222 13.93 15.16 -9.98
N SER A 223 14.17 14.68 -11.19
CA SER A 223 13.15 13.96 -11.96
C SER A 223 12.79 12.66 -11.23
N ILE A 224 11.52 12.29 -11.30
CA ILE A 224 11.01 11.04 -10.71
C ILE A 224 10.43 10.22 -11.85
N GLU A 225 11.02 9.05 -12.08
CA GLU A 225 10.48 8.07 -13.01
C GLU A 225 9.36 7.29 -12.32
N LEU A 226 8.11 7.50 -12.74
CA LEU A 226 7.00 6.66 -12.30
C LEU A 226 7.13 5.28 -12.93
N LEU A 227 7.12 4.24 -12.12
CA LEU A 227 7.35 2.88 -12.60
C LEU A 227 6.03 2.18 -12.88
N SER A 228 5.93 1.56 -14.06
CA SER A 228 4.97 0.48 -14.27
C SER A 228 5.32 -0.73 -13.41
N ARG A 229 4.36 -1.65 -13.26
CA ARG A 229 4.57 -2.94 -12.58
C ARG A 229 5.78 -3.69 -13.13
N GLN A 230 5.86 -3.83 -14.46
CA GLN A 230 6.93 -4.58 -15.13
C GLN A 230 8.30 -3.93 -14.93
N GLN A 231 8.39 -2.59 -15.05
CA GLN A 231 9.64 -1.87 -14.80
C GLN A 231 10.10 -2.01 -13.35
N ALA A 232 9.19 -1.96 -12.39
CA ALA A 232 9.54 -2.09 -10.98
C ALA A 232 10.08 -3.49 -10.65
N VAL A 233 9.42 -4.55 -11.14
CA VAL A 233 9.90 -5.94 -11.00
C VAL A 233 11.25 -6.13 -11.68
N ALA A 234 11.43 -5.59 -12.90
CA ALA A 234 12.71 -5.66 -13.60
C ALA A 234 13.85 -4.99 -12.80
N LYS A 235 13.59 -3.83 -12.18
CA LYS A 235 14.59 -3.14 -11.35
C LYS A 235 14.92 -3.91 -10.06
N LEU A 236 13.94 -4.57 -9.43
CA LEU A 236 14.18 -5.35 -8.21
C LEU A 236 14.95 -6.65 -8.48
N THR A 237 14.70 -7.29 -9.63
CA THR A 237 15.35 -8.56 -10.01
C THR A 237 16.76 -8.40 -10.55
N GLN A 238 17.10 -7.23 -11.11
CA GLN A 238 18.46 -6.94 -11.60
C GLN A 238 19.48 -6.74 -10.47
N GLY A 239 19.03 -6.64 -9.21
CA GLY A 239 19.87 -6.35 -8.04
C GLY A 239 20.40 -4.90 -8.03
N PRO A 240 20.96 -4.44 -6.91
CA PRO A 240 21.68 -3.18 -6.91
C PRO A 240 22.86 -3.30 -7.89
N ALA A 241 22.96 -2.36 -8.84
CA ALA A 241 24.10 -2.34 -9.74
C ALA A 241 25.40 -2.37 -8.92
N PRO A 242 26.37 -3.24 -9.26
CA PRO A 242 27.61 -3.33 -8.50
C PRO A 242 28.39 -2.01 -8.63
N GLY A 243 28.35 -1.19 -7.59
CA GLY A 243 29.25 -0.03 -7.42
C GLY A 243 28.67 1.36 -7.67
N ALA A 244 27.47 1.67 -7.16
CA ALA A 244 27.01 3.06 -7.00
C ALA A 244 27.26 3.59 -5.58
#